data_AF-A0AAU0MLH9-F1
#
_entry.id   AF-A0AAU0MLH9-F1
#
_cell.length_a   1.000
_cell.length_b   1.000
_cell.length_c   1.000
_cell.angle_alpha   90.00
_cell.angle_beta   90.00
_cell.angle_gamma   90.00
#
_symmetry.space_group_name_H-M   'P 1'
#
loop_
_entity.id
_entity.type
_entity.pdbx_description
1 polymer ?
#
loop_
_entity_poly.entity_id
_entity_poly.type
_entity_poly.pdbx_seq_one_letter_code
_entity_poly.pdbx_strand_id
1 'polypeptide(L)'
;MLRLHADVHGAAGEDEDLPHTAAGDWTPHVTLARRVRLADIAAVLPLIGGEIRARAGRLRRWDKRSATVTDLGGFDGRNENAGVPGDDDPVNAS
;
A
#
# COMPACT_ATOMS: atom_id res chain seq x y z
N MET A 1 -1.75 0.72 5.33
CA MET A 1 -2.25 -0.13 4.22
C MET A 1 -3.73 -0.45 4.37
N LEU A 2 -4.21 -0.94 5.52
CA LEU A 2 -5.64 -1.25 5.71
C LEU A 2 -6.57 -0.04 5.55
N ARG A 3 -6.19 1.14 6.07
CA ARG A 3 -6.96 2.39 5.87
C ARG A 3 -7.06 2.77 4.39
N LEU A 4 -5.94 2.77 3.66
CA LEU A 4 -5.91 3.02 2.22
C LEU A 4 -6.82 2.04 1.46
N HIS A 5 -6.82 0.76 1.85
CA HIS A 5 -7.73 -0.22 1.28
C HIS A 5 -9.19 0.13 1.54
N ALA A 6 -9.57 0.46 2.78
CA ALA A 6 -10.93 0.86 3.11
C ALA A 6 -11.38 2.11 2.33
N ASP A 7 -10.51 3.11 2.21
CA ASP A 7 -10.78 4.34 1.45
C ASP A 7 -11.00 4.04 -0.05
N VAL A 8 -10.15 3.18 -0.64
CA VAL A 8 -10.28 2.77 -2.04
C VAL A 8 -11.52 1.90 -2.27
N HIS A 9 -11.80 0.95 -1.37
CA HIS A 9 -12.97 0.08 -1.43
C HIS A 9 -14.27 0.88 -1.34
N GLY A 10 -14.37 1.85 -0.42
CA GLY A 10 -15.51 2.76 -0.34
C GLY A 10 -15.69 3.63 -1.58
N ALA A 11 -14.59 4.08 -2.21
CA ALA A 11 -14.64 4.87 -3.44
C ALA A 11 -14.99 4.04 -4.69
N ALA A 12 -14.77 2.72 -4.68
CA ALA A 12 -14.99 1.83 -5.82
C ALA A 12 -16.47 1.45 -6.01
N GLY A 13 -17.28 1.51 -4.95
CA GLY A 13 -18.68 1.07 -4.94
C GLY A 13 -18.83 -0.42 -4.59
N GLU A 14 -20.04 -0.84 -4.20
CA GLU A 14 -20.29 -2.13 -3.51
C GLU A 14 -20.73 -3.29 -4.42
N ASP A 15 -20.99 -3.05 -5.70
CA ASP A 15 -21.96 -3.87 -6.43
C ASP A 15 -21.52 -5.30 -6.78
N GLU A 16 -20.24 -5.67 -6.68
CA GLU A 16 -19.76 -7.00 -7.09
C GLU A 16 -18.49 -7.50 -6.33
N ASP A 17 -18.21 -7.00 -5.12
CA ASP A 17 -16.98 -7.36 -4.41
C ASP A 17 -17.00 -8.78 -3.82
N LEU A 18 -15.86 -9.47 -3.91
CA LEU A 18 -15.72 -10.81 -3.35
C LEU A 18 -15.52 -10.72 -1.84
N PRO A 19 -15.97 -11.70 -1.03
CA PRO A 19 -15.84 -11.63 0.43
C PRO A 19 -14.40 -11.37 0.92
N HIS A 20 -13.39 -11.91 0.23
CA HIS A 20 -11.97 -11.74 0.59
C HIS A 20 -11.34 -10.41 0.11
N THR A 21 -12.12 -9.53 -0.52
CA THR A 21 -11.73 -8.15 -0.83
C THR A 21 -12.35 -7.14 0.13
N ALA A 22 -13.13 -7.58 1.11
CA ALA A 22 -13.68 -6.71 2.15
C ALA A 22 -12.58 -6.15 3.06
N ALA A 23 -12.83 -4.96 3.63
CA ALA A 23 -11.94 -4.37 4.61
C ALA A 23 -11.85 -5.26 5.86
N GLY A 24 -10.63 -5.67 6.23
CA GLY A 24 -10.38 -6.59 7.33
C GLY A 24 -10.07 -8.02 6.88
N ASP A 25 -10.63 -8.45 5.75
CA ASP A 25 -10.37 -9.77 5.15
C ASP A 25 -9.26 -9.72 4.09
N TRP A 26 -8.91 -8.52 3.62
CA TRP A 26 -7.81 -8.30 2.69
C TRP A 26 -6.43 -8.37 3.36
N THR A 27 -5.54 -9.21 2.83
CA THR A 27 -4.13 -9.29 3.25
C THR A 27 -3.22 -8.45 2.34
N PRO A 28 -2.75 -7.26 2.79
CA PRO A 28 -1.80 -6.46 2.02
C PRO A 28 -0.48 -7.21 1.88
N HIS A 29 -0.02 -7.42 0.65
CA HIS A 29 1.25 -8.06 0.37
C HIS A 29 1.96 -7.39 -0.81
N VAL A 30 3.28 -7.50 -0.83
CA VAL A 30 4.11 -7.10 -1.98
C VAL A 30 4.75 -8.36 -2.52
N THR A 31 4.53 -8.66 -3.80
CA THR A 31 5.17 -9.80 -4.46
C THR A 31 6.62 -9.48 -4.77
N LEU A 32 7.57 -10.15 -4.08
CA LEU A 32 9.01 -9.97 -4.31
C LEU A 32 9.54 -10.84 -5.45
N ALA A 33 8.97 -12.03 -5.65
CA ALA A 33 9.37 -12.96 -6.70
C ALA A 33 8.14 -13.67 -7.29
N ARG A 34 8.24 -14.07 -8.56
CA ARG A 34 7.19 -14.80 -9.30
C ARG A 34 7.84 -16.00 -9.98
N ARG A 35 7.06 -17.07 -10.16
CA ARG A 35 7.51 -18.29 -10.87
C ARG A 35 8.71 -19.00 -10.22
N VAL A 36 8.85 -18.88 -8.90
CA VAL A 36 9.83 -19.66 -8.12
C VAL A 36 9.38 -21.12 -8.10
N ARG A 37 10.26 -22.05 -8.45
CA ARG A 37 9.93 -23.49 -8.37
C ARG A 37 9.80 -23.87 -6.90
N LEU A 38 8.84 -24.73 -6.57
CA LEU A 38 8.59 -25.14 -5.18
C LEU A 38 9.86 -25.71 -4.51
N ALA A 39 10.67 -26.47 -5.25
CA ALA A 39 11.93 -27.04 -4.78
C ALA A 39 12.98 -25.98 -4.38
N ASP A 40 12.89 -24.76 -4.92
CA ASP A 40 13.85 -23.68 -4.65
C ASP A 40 13.41 -22.78 -3.48
N ILE A 41 12.19 -22.92 -2.96
CA ILE A 41 11.63 -22.03 -1.94
C ILE A 41 12.52 -21.96 -0.69
N ALA A 42 12.97 -23.11 -0.19
CA ALA A 42 13.84 -23.18 0.98
C ALA A 42 15.18 -22.45 0.77
N ALA A 43 15.70 -22.45 -0.45
CA ALA A 43 16.96 -21.81 -0.79
C ALA A 43 16.82 -20.29 -0.98
N VAL A 44 15.65 -19.80 -1.43
CA VAL A 44 15.44 -18.36 -1.69
C VAL A 44 14.92 -17.60 -0.47
N LEU A 45 14.21 -18.26 0.46
CA LEU A 45 13.68 -17.60 1.66
C LEU A 45 14.74 -16.82 2.45
N PRO A 46 15.97 -17.34 2.68
CA PRO A 46 17.02 -16.59 3.37
C PRO A 46 17.50 -15.32 2.65
N LEU A 47 17.25 -15.22 1.33
CA LEU A 47 17.58 -14.02 0.55
C LEU A 47 16.58 -12.87 0.78
N ILE A 48 15.44 -13.18 1.40
CA ILE A 48 14.40 -12.21 1.73
C ILE A 48 14.61 -11.76 3.19
N GLY A 49 15.01 -10.50 3.37
CA GLY A 49 15.20 -9.92 4.69
C GLY A 49 15.54 -8.44 4.61
N GLY A 50 15.62 -7.81 5.78
CA GLY A 50 15.84 -6.37 5.90
C GLY A 50 14.58 -5.53 5.69
N GLU A 51 14.70 -4.24 6.00
CA GLU A 51 13.64 -3.27 5.79
C GLU A 51 13.51 -2.94 4.29
N ILE A 52 12.33 -3.17 3.73
CA ILE A 52 12.01 -2.74 2.36
C ILE A 52 11.18 -1.46 2.45
N ARG A 53 11.83 -0.31 2.21
CA ARG A 53 11.15 0.98 2.11
C ARG A 53 10.57 1.15 0.71
N ALA A 54 9.26 1.31 0.64
CA ALA A 54 8.54 1.55 -0.60
C ALA A 54 7.51 2.66 -0.44
N ARG A 55 7.22 3.35 -1.54
CA ARG A 55 6.20 4.38 -1.61
C ARG A 55 5.31 4.13 -2.82
N ALA A 56 4.00 4.24 -2.63
CA ALA A 56 3.05 4.27 -3.73
C ALA A 56 3.20 5.60 -4.48
N GLY A 57 3.50 5.54 -5.78
CA GLY A 57 3.70 6.73 -6.61
C GLY A 57 2.51 7.10 -7.50
N ARG A 58 1.68 6.11 -7.85
CA ARG A 58 0.55 6.25 -8.78
C ARG A 58 -0.53 5.22 -8.50
N LEU A 59 -1.75 5.54 -8.89
CA LEU A 59 -2.89 4.63 -8.84
C LEU A 59 -3.49 4.47 -10.24
N ARG A 60 -3.92 3.26 -10.57
CA ARG A 60 -4.61 2.96 -11.82
C ARG A 60 -5.77 2.03 -11.53
N ARG A 61 -6.91 2.27 -12.18
CA ARG A 61 -8.04 1.34 -12.21
C ARG A 61 -7.94 0.48 -13.46
N TRP A 62 -8.09 -0.82 -13.30
CA TRP A 62 -8.34 -1.72 -14.43
C TRP A 62 -9.82 -2.05 -14.47
N ASP A 63 -10.42 -1.94 -15.66
CA ASP A 63 -11.80 -2.33 -15.90
C ASP A 63 -11.83 -3.68 -16.63
N LYS A 64 -12.46 -4.68 -15.99
CA LYS A 64 -12.56 -6.03 -16.56
C LYS A 64 -13.48 -6.09 -17.78
N ARG A 65 -14.53 -5.27 -17.84
CA ARG A 65 -15.55 -5.32 -18.90
C ARG A 65 -14.98 -4.79 -20.21
N SER A 66 -14.20 -3.71 -20.14
CA SER A 66 -13.54 -3.11 -21.33
C SER A 66 -12.09 -3.51 -21.52
N ALA A 67 -11.47 -4.22 -20.56
CA ALA A 67 -10.04 -4.53 -20.52
C ALA A 67 -9.14 -3.28 -20.60
N THR A 68 -9.61 -2.14 -20.10
CA THR A 68 -8.88 -0.87 -20.16
C THR A 68 -8.26 -0.51 -18.82
N VAL A 69 -7.17 0.26 -18.87
CA VAL A 69 -6.53 0.84 -17.69
C VAL A 69 -6.78 2.35 -17.71
N THR A 70 -7.33 2.88 -16.62
CA THR A 70 -7.50 4.30 -16.38
C THR A 70 -6.48 4.75 -15.35
N ASP A 71 -5.68 5.77 -15.67
CA ASP A 71 -4.79 6.41 -14.71
C ASP A 71 -5.64 7.26 -13.74
N LEU A 72 -5.45 7.05 -12.43
CA LEU A 72 -6.18 7.76 -11.38
C LEU A 72 -5.33 8.87 -10.74
N GLY A 73 -4.11 9.08 -11.22
CA GLY A 73 -3.19 10.12 -10.75
C GLY A 73 -2.02 9.61 -9.91
N GLY A 74 -1.10 10.53 -9.62
CA GLY A 74 0.07 10.31 -8.78
C GLY A 74 -0.14 10.75 -7.34
N PHE A 75 0.62 10.17 -6.42
CA PHE A 75 0.68 10.59 -5.02
C PHE A 75 1.95 11.44 -4.82
N ASP A 76 1.83 12.76 -4.64
CA ASP A 76 2.96 13.66 -4.43
C ASP A 76 3.57 13.54 -3.02
N GLY A 77 2.92 12.79 -2.13
CA GLY A 77 3.44 12.36 -0.82
C GLY A 77 3.82 13.51 0.09
N ARG A 78 3.14 14.65 -0.07
CA ARG A 78 3.08 15.63 1.01
C ARG A 78 2.22 15.03 2.11
N ASN A 79 2.87 14.62 3.19
CA ASN A 79 2.19 14.34 4.44
C ASN A 79 1.59 15.66 4.93
N GLU A 80 0.27 15.79 4.97
CA GLU A 80 -0.45 16.98 5.46
C GLU A 80 -0.21 17.27 6.96
N ASN A 81 0.61 16.46 7.64
CA ASN A 81 1.00 16.63 9.04
C ASN A 81 2.38 17.29 9.25
N ALA A 82 3.03 17.82 8.22
CA ALA A 82 4.29 18.56 8.37
C ALA A 82 4.11 20.03 8.84
N GLY A 83 3.03 20.32 9.56
CA GLY A 83 2.59 21.69 9.86
C GLY A 83 2.13 21.95 11.29
N VAL A 84 2.43 21.08 12.25
CA VAL A 84 2.36 21.46 13.68
C VAL A 84 3.78 21.84 14.10
N PRO A 85 4.10 23.13 14.30
CA PRO A 85 5.34 23.53 14.95
C PRO A 85 5.39 22.83 16.31
N GLY A 86 6.49 22.13 16.60
CA GLY A 86 6.76 21.72 17.97
C GLY A 86 6.85 22.97 18.83
N ASP A 87 6.19 22.95 19.99
CA ASP A 87 6.49 23.89 21.06
C ASP A 87 7.97 23.70 21.44
N ASP A 88 8.82 24.54 20.86
CA ASP A 88 10.14 24.83 21.40
C ASP A 88 9.92 25.56 22.72
N ASP A 89 9.95 24.82 23.84
CA ASP A 89 10.04 25.42 25.17
C ASP A 89 11.51 25.41 25.64
N PRO A 90 12.13 26.57 25.91
CA PRO A 90 13.53 26.69 26.25
C PRO A 90 13.72 26.64 27.77
N VAL A 91 14.09 25.50 28.35
CA VAL A 91 14.53 25.47 29.75
C VAL A 91 15.53 24.35 30.02
N ASN A 92 16.82 24.66 29.84
CA ASN A 92 17.77 24.31 30.90
C ASN A 92 18.93 25.33 30.93
N ALA A 93 18.68 26.42 31.66
CA ALA A 93 19.73 27.17 32.32
C ALA A 93 19.70 26.80 33.79
N SER A 94 20.65 25.96 34.22
CA SER A 94 21.36 26.00 35.52
C SER A 94 22.37 24.86 35.58
#